data_AF-A0A8J2L473-F1
#
_entry.id   AF-A0A8J2L473-F1
#
_cell.length_a   1.000
_cell.length_b   1.000
_cell.length_c   1.000
_cell.angle_alpha   90.00
_cell.angle_beta   90.00
_cell.angle_gamma   90.00
#
_symmetry.space_group_name_H-M   'P 1'
#
loop_
_entity.id
_entity.type
_entity.pdbx_description
1 polymer ?
#
loop_
_entity_poly.entity_id
_entity_poly.type
_entity_poly.pdbx_seq_one_letter_code
_entity_poly.pdbx_strand_id
1 'polypeptide(L)'
;EPSYKLHSRGILHYNQEQLSWCVPFPQCDASVVRRSQHYFFKNENRRPVQIQTYMKAPLFTCGKAGIIGAIILGLSRFPLGIQLLEKHPKICSLGTCSHSGPSRESAEALEFKFVLVGSGWDSGSNESNNIPPNRTASVT
;
A
#
# COMPACT_ATOMS: atom_id res chain seq x y z
N GLU A 1 10.26 14.83 -16.10
CA GLU A 1 9.11 14.14 -15.45
C GLU A 1 8.40 13.29 -16.50
N PRO A 2 7.73 12.18 -16.12
CA PRO A 2 6.94 11.40 -17.08
C PRO A 2 5.75 12.24 -17.60
N SER A 3 5.49 12.18 -18.91
CA SER A 3 4.37 12.90 -19.54
C SER A 3 3.01 12.35 -19.09
N TYR A 4 2.94 11.05 -18.81
CA TYR A 4 1.73 10.40 -18.29
C TYR A 4 1.97 9.92 -16.86
N LYS A 5 1.24 10.51 -15.90
CA LYS A 5 1.33 10.16 -14.48
C LYS A 5 0.36 9.03 -14.15
N LEU A 6 0.78 8.12 -13.28
CA LEU A 6 -0.09 7.05 -12.77
C LEU A 6 -1.21 7.66 -11.92
N HIS A 7 -2.46 7.26 -12.18
CA HIS A 7 -3.63 7.82 -11.50
C HIS A 7 -3.75 7.28 -10.06
N SER A 8 -3.84 8.18 -9.10
CA SER A 8 -4.07 7.82 -7.70
C SER A 8 -5.53 7.49 -7.44
N ARG A 9 -5.79 6.32 -6.85
CA ARG A 9 -7.14 5.80 -6.58
C ARG A 9 -7.70 6.23 -5.22
N GLY A 10 -7.05 7.17 -4.52
CA GLY A 10 -7.52 7.71 -3.24
C GLY A 10 -7.29 6.80 -2.03
N ILE A 11 -7.75 7.25 -0.85
CA ILE A 11 -7.50 6.58 0.46
C ILE A 11 -8.35 5.31 0.63
N LEU A 12 -9.54 5.26 0.02
CA LEU A 12 -10.41 4.11 0.01
C LEU A 12 -11.14 4.09 -1.34
N HIS A 13 -11.02 2.98 -2.07
CA HIS A 13 -11.71 2.81 -3.34
C HIS A 13 -12.08 1.35 -3.56
N TYR A 14 -13.10 1.14 -4.39
CA TYR A 14 -13.49 -0.19 -4.81
C TYR A 14 -12.72 -0.55 -6.09
N ASN A 15 -12.00 -1.68 -6.09
CA ASN A 15 -11.32 -2.18 -7.27
C ASN A 15 -12.21 -3.22 -7.96
N GLN A 16 -12.67 -2.90 -9.19
CA GLN A 16 -13.52 -3.77 -9.98
C GLN A 16 -12.82 -5.07 -10.42
N GLU A 17 -11.52 -5.04 -10.71
CA GLU A 17 -10.75 -6.23 -11.13
C GLU A 17 -10.61 -7.25 -9.99
N GLN A 18 -10.59 -6.76 -8.76
CA GLN A 18 -10.34 -7.54 -7.56
C GLN A 18 -11.60 -7.76 -6.71
N LEU A 19 -12.74 -7.20 -7.15
CA LEU A 19 -14.05 -7.21 -6.51
C LEU A 19 -13.99 -6.91 -5.00
N SER A 20 -13.14 -5.96 -4.59
CA SER A 20 -12.87 -5.70 -3.17
C SER A 20 -12.49 -4.24 -2.91
N TRP A 21 -12.70 -3.82 -1.68
CA TRP A 21 -12.23 -2.53 -1.18
C TRP A 21 -10.71 -2.55 -1.02
N CYS A 22 -10.07 -1.49 -1.49
CA CYS A 22 -8.63 -1.33 -1.46
C CYS A 22 -8.28 -0.01 -0.78
N VAL A 23 -7.20 -0.05 0.00
CA VAL A 23 -6.59 1.14 0.62
C VAL A 23 -5.13 1.23 0.19
N PRO A 24 -4.52 2.43 0.17
CA PRO A 24 -3.10 2.58 -0.06
C PRO A 24 -2.31 1.68 0.88
N PHE A 25 -1.37 0.92 0.32
CA PHE A 25 -0.51 0.08 1.13
C PHE A 25 0.43 0.99 1.95
N PRO A 26 0.43 0.92 3.29
CA PRO A 26 1.15 1.88 4.13
C PRO A 26 2.67 1.68 4.13
N GLN A 27 3.17 0.62 3.48
CA GLN A 27 4.58 0.22 3.54
C GLN A 27 5.47 1.02 2.58
N CYS A 28 6.78 0.85 2.77
CA CYS A 28 7.80 1.62 2.07
C CYS A 28 7.96 1.28 0.58
N ASP A 29 7.33 0.22 0.09
CA ASP A 29 7.55 -0.37 -1.24
C ASP A 29 7.49 0.67 -2.37
N ALA A 30 6.42 1.46 -2.43
CA ALA A 30 6.28 2.50 -3.45
C ALA A 30 7.41 3.53 -3.38
N SER A 31 7.87 3.90 -2.18
CA SER A 31 8.96 4.85 -1.98
C SER A 31 10.32 4.27 -2.37
N VAL A 32 10.56 2.99 -2.08
CA VAL A 32 11.80 2.26 -2.40
C VAL A 32 11.90 2.06 -3.91
N VAL A 33 10.81 1.64 -4.55
CA VAL A 33 10.75 1.51 -6.01
C VAL A 33 10.98 2.88 -6.66
N ARG A 34 10.31 3.95 -6.19
CA ARG A 34 10.53 5.30 -6.74
C ARG A 34 11.99 5.74 -6.67
N ARG A 35 12.67 5.50 -5.55
CA ARG A 35 14.10 5.81 -5.37
C ARG A 35 14.98 4.99 -6.31
N SER A 36 14.68 3.69 -6.44
CA SER A 36 15.43 2.78 -7.33
C SER A 36 15.26 3.17 -8.80
N GLN A 37 14.03 3.47 -9.23
CA GLN A 37 13.73 3.92 -10.60
C GLN A 37 14.40 5.27 -10.91
N HIS A 38 14.48 6.17 -9.92
CA HIS A 38 15.21 7.43 -10.07
C HIS A 38 16.72 7.20 -10.25
N TYR A 39 17.31 6.26 -9.51
CA TYR A 39 18.70 5.87 -9.68
C TYR A 39 18.93 5.28 -11.09
N PHE A 40 18.11 4.33 -11.54
CA PHE A 40 18.25 3.72 -12.87
C PHE A 40 18.10 4.73 -14.01
N PHE A 41 17.22 5.71 -13.85
CA PHE A 41 17.09 6.79 -14.82
C PHE A 41 18.36 7.64 -14.91
N LYS A 42 18.94 8.01 -13.76
CA LYS A 42 20.13 8.88 -13.72
C LYS A 42 21.42 8.18 -14.11
N ASN A 43 21.60 6.93 -13.69
CA ASN A 43 22.88 6.22 -13.78
C ASN A 43 22.94 5.25 -14.95
N GLU A 44 21.80 4.73 -15.41
CA GLU A 44 21.74 3.67 -16.42
C GLU A 44 20.91 4.05 -17.66
N ASN A 45 20.44 5.31 -17.75
CA ASN A 45 19.57 5.79 -18.82
C ASN A 45 18.35 4.89 -19.09
N ARG A 46 17.85 4.19 -18.05
CA ARG A 46 16.65 3.37 -18.17
C ARG A 46 15.40 4.22 -17.98
N ARG A 47 14.36 3.89 -18.74
CA ARG A 47 13.05 4.57 -18.60
C ARG A 47 12.46 4.27 -17.20
N PRO A 48 12.08 5.30 -16.42
CA PRO A 48 11.56 5.09 -15.07
C PRO A 48 10.13 4.57 -15.12
N VAL A 49 9.84 3.58 -14.28
CA VAL A 49 8.49 3.04 -14.08
C VAL A 49 7.84 3.71 -12.87
N GLN A 50 6.56 4.02 -12.97
CA GLN A 50 5.74 4.49 -11.86
C GLN A 50 5.00 3.31 -11.24
N ILE A 51 4.97 3.25 -9.90
CA ILE A 51 4.24 2.23 -9.15
C ILE A 51 3.32 2.89 -8.13
N GLN A 52 2.18 2.25 -7.89
CA GLN A 52 1.32 2.55 -6.76
C GLN A 52 0.80 1.25 -6.17
N THR A 53 0.97 1.09 -4.86
CA THR A 53 0.69 -0.15 -4.14
C THR A 53 -0.56 0.00 -3.30
N TYR A 54 -1.43 -1.01 -3.35
CA TYR A 54 -2.69 -1.05 -2.62
C TYR A 54 -2.86 -2.41 -1.95
N MET A 55 -3.55 -2.43 -0.82
CA MET A 55 -3.92 -3.66 -0.13
C MET A 55 -5.43 -3.85 -0.12
N LYS A 56 -5.86 -5.10 -0.30
CA LYS A 56 -7.26 -5.49 -0.16
C LYS A 56 -7.61 -5.53 1.33
N ALA A 57 -8.66 -4.83 1.74
CA ALA A 57 -9.10 -4.80 3.12
C ALA A 57 -10.62 -4.66 3.18
N PRO A 58 -11.34 -5.51 3.94
CA PRO A 58 -12.76 -5.32 4.16
C PRO A 58 -13.05 -3.97 4.82
N LEU A 59 -14.17 -3.33 4.46
CA LEU A 59 -14.53 -1.99 4.98
C LEU A 59 -14.56 -1.94 6.52
N PHE A 60 -15.06 -3.00 7.15
CA PHE A 60 -15.05 -3.14 8.61
C PHE A 60 -13.64 -3.12 9.20
N THR A 61 -12.68 -3.76 8.53
CA THR A 61 -11.27 -3.77 8.96
C THR A 61 -10.66 -2.37 8.83
N CYS A 62 -10.96 -1.65 7.75
CA CYS A 62 -10.55 -0.26 7.57
C CYS A 62 -11.10 0.65 8.68
N GLY A 63 -12.40 0.51 9.02
CA GLY A 63 -13.02 1.27 10.11
C GLY A 63 -12.38 0.97 11.47
N LYS A 64 -12.16 -0.33 11.78
CA LYS A 64 -11.48 -0.75 13.01
C LYS A 64 -10.07 -0.16 13.10
N ALA A 65 -9.30 -0.22 12.01
CA ALA A 65 -7.96 0.35 11.95
C ALA A 65 -7.96 1.88 12.16
N GLY A 66 -8.95 2.59 11.59
CA GLY A 66 -9.12 4.03 11.81
C GLY A 66 -9.35 4.40 13.28
N ILE A 67 -10.20 3.65 13.99
CA ILE A 67 -10.46 3.84 15.42
C ILE A 67 -9.19 3.59 16.24
N ILE A 68 -8.49 2.48 15.96
CA ILE A 68 -7.22 2.17 16.65
C ILE A 68 -6.19 3.28 16.40
N GLY A 69 -6.09 3.76 15.16
CA GLY A 69 -5.21 4.88 14.81
C GLY A 69 -5.54 6.15 15.59
N ALA A 70 -6.83 6.50 15.73
CA ALA A 70 -7.26 7.64 16.52
C ALA A 70 -6.90 7.50 18.01
N ILE A 71 -7.08 6.31 18.59
CA ILE A 71 -6.69 6.03 19.98
C ILE A 71 -5.17 6.24 20.15
N ILE A 72 -4.36 5.68 19.26
CA ILE A 72 -2.89 5.82 19.31
C ILE A 72 -2.48 7.29 19.14
N LEU A 73 -3.04 8.00 18.16
CA LEU A 73 -2.72 9.41 17.91
C LEU A 73 -3.14 10.34 19.05
N GLY A 74 -4.22 10.00 19.75
CA GLY A 74 -4.68 10.74 20.93
C GLY A 74 -3.79 10.46 22.15
N LEU A 75 -3.59 9.19 22.49
CA LEU A 75 -2.85 8.79 23.69
C LEU A 75 -1.33 9.05 23.59
N SER A 76 -0.77 9.00 22.38
CA SER A 76 0.67 9.29 22.16
C SER A 76 1.06 10.75 22.44
N ARG A 77 0.10 11.66 22.62
CA ARG A 77 0.36 13.08 22.87
C ARG A 77 0.87 13.37 24.27
N PHE A 78 0.67 12.47 25.24
CA PHE A 78 1.01 12.71 26.64
C PHE A 78 1.67 11.48 27.29
N PRO A 79 2.58 11.67 28.26
CA PRO A 79 3.37 10.57 28.85
C PRO A 79 2.50 9.46 29.47
N LEU A 80 1.40 9.81 30.14
CA LEU A 80 0.49 8.83 30.73
C LEU A 80 -0.21 7.97 29.67
N GLY A 81 -0.52 8.54 28.50
CA GLY A 81 -1.17 7.84 27.40
C GLY A 81 -0.20 6.89 26.70
N ILE A 82 1.06 7.29 26.55
CA ILE A 82 2.13 6.39 26.10
C ILE A 82 2.28 5.21 27.06
N GLN A 83 2.32 5.46 28.37
CA GLN A 83 2.36 4.39 29.37
C GLN A 83 1.14 3.46 29.30
N LEU A 84 -0.06 4.01 29.00
CA LEU A 84 -1.27 3.22 28.83
C LEU A 84 -1.20 2.32 27.59
N LEU A 85 -0.75 2.87 26.44
CA LEU A 85 -0.54 2.12 25.21
C LEU A 85 0.45 0.98 25.39
N GLU A 86 1.53 1.21 26.14
CA GLU A 86 2.58 0.23 26.41
C GLU A 86 2.12 -0.89 27.37
N LYS A 87 1.41 -0.53 28.45
CA LYS A 87 0.95 -1.50 29.46
C LYS A 87 -0.28 -2.29 29.02
N HIS A 88 -1.16 -1.70 28.20
CA HIS A 88 -2.43 -2.31 27.81
C HIS A 88 -2.68 -2.29 26.29
N PRO A 89 -1.75 -2.80 25.45
CA PRO A 89 -1.87 -2.77 23.99
C PRO A 89 -3.11 -3.52 23.52
N LYS A 90 -3.55 -4.58 24.21
CA LYS A 90 -4.76 -5.34 23.88
C LYS A 90 -6.03 -4.51 24.02
N ILE A 91 -6.12 -3.65 25.03
CA ILE A 91 -7.28 -2.77 25.24
C ILE A 91 -7.24 -1.65 24.20
N CYS A 92 -6.10 -1.00 24.05
CA CYS A 92 -5.94 0.14 23.14
C CYS A 92 -6.08 -0.24 21.65
N SER A 93 -5.82 -1.50 21.29
CA SER A 93 -5.94 -2.02 19.93
C SER A 93 -7.23 -2.82 19.69
N LEU A 94 -8.21 -2.80 20.60
CA LEU A 94 -9.44 -3.59 20.46
C LEU A 94 -9.17 -5.08 20.17
N GLY A 95 -8.18 -5.64 20.88
CA GLY A 95 -7.76 -7.03 20.81
C GLY A 95 -6.90 -7.42 19.60
N THR A 96 -6.48 -6.48 18.74
CA THR A 96 -5.63 -6.82 17.58
C THR A 96 -4.15 -7.01 17.90
N CYS A 97 -3.63 -6.28 18.88
CA CYS A 97 -2.24 -6.38 19.32
C CYS A 97 -2.16 -6.89 20.76
N SER A 98 -1.15 -7.69 21.06
CA SER A 98 -0.84 -8.14 22.42
C SER A 98 0.68 -8.22 22.61
N HIS A 99 1.14 -8.23 23.86
CA HIS A 99 2.55 -8.44 24.18
C HIS A 99 3.08 -9.81 23.75
N SER A 100 2.20 -10.82 23.67
CA SER A 100 2.56 -12.17 23.22
C SER A 100 2.81 -12.26 21.71
N GLY A 101 2.46 -11.22 20.94
CA GLY A 101 2.52 -11.25 19.48
C GLY A 101 1.53 -12.25 18.85
N PRO A 102 1.63 -12.46 17.52
CA PRO A 102 0.84 -13.47 16.82
C PRO A 102 1.25 -14.89 17.23
N SER A 103 0.32 -15.85 17.18
CA SER A 103 0.66 -17.25 17.42
C SER A 103 1.56 -17.78 16.30
N ARG A 104 2.41 -18.77 16.63
CA ARG A 104 3.31 -19.40 15.65
C ARG A 104 2.55 -20.01 14.47
N GLU A 105 1.44 -20.69 14.75
CA GLU A 105 0.56 -21.25 13.72
C GLU A 105 0.01 -20.17 12.77
N SER A 106 -0.38 -19.02 13.30
CA SER A 106 -0.86 -17.90 12.47
C SER A 106 0.26 -17.31 11.62
N ALA A 107 1.49 -17.28 12.15
CA ALA A 107 2.65 -16.81 11.40
C ALA A 107 3.05 -17.79 10.29
N GLU A 108 2.98 -19.10 10.56
CA GLU A 108 3.29 -20.17 9.59
C GLU A 108 2.21 -20.29 8.51
N ALA A 109 0.95 -20.00 8.83
CA ALA A 109 -0.17 -19.99 7.88
C ALA A 109 -0.29 -18.68 7.06
N LEU A 110 0.61 -17.71 7.26
CA LEU A 110 0.54 -16.42 6.60
C LEU A 110 0.89 -16.53 5.11
N GLU A 111 -0.08 -16.32 4.23
CA GLU A 111 0.10 -16.29 2.78
C GLU A 111 0.02 -14.84 2.25
N PHE A 112 0.94 -14.50 1.34
CA PHE A 112 0.92 -13.23 0.63
C PHE A 112 0.58 -13.46 -0.84
N LYS A 113 -0.50 -12.82 -1.29
CA LYS A 113 -0.90 -12.82 -2.70
C LYS A 113 -0.74 -11.43 -3.28
N PHE A 114 0.03 -11.33 -4.35
CA PHE A 114 0.25 -10.07 -5.06
C PHE A 114 -0.52 -10.09 -6.38
N VAL A 115 -1.05 -8.95 -6.79
CA VAL A 115 -1.58 -8.78 -8.13
C VAL A 115 -0.89 -7.57 -8.73
N LEU A 116 -0.08 -7.81 -9.75
CA LEU A 116 0.67 -6.80 -10.47
C LEU A 116 -0.14 -6.40 -11.71
N VAL A 117 -0.57 -5.15 -11.76
CA VAL A 117 -1.30 -4.59 -12.90
C VAL A 117 -0.41 -3.55 -13.57
N GLY A 118 0.01 -3.84 -14.81
CA GLY A 118 0.83 -2.96 -15.62
C GLY A 118 0.02 -2.32 -16.74
N SER A 119 0.18 -1.01 -16.93
CA SER A 119 -0.34 -0.29 -18.08
C SER A 119 0.80 0.17 -18.99
N GLY A 120 0.65 -0.02 -20.30
CA GLY A 120 1.68 0.25 -21.30
C GLY A 120 1.09 0.56 -22.68
N TRP A 121 1.94 0.44 -23.69
CA TRP A 121 1.64 0.75 -25.09
C TRP A 121 1.68 -0.49 -25.96
N ASP A 122 0.90 -0.52 -27.03
CA ASP A 122 1.02 -1.53 -28.08
C ASP A 122 2.28 -1.35 -28.91
N SER A 123 2.73 -2.44 -29.54
CA SER A 123 3.93 -2.49 -30.39
C SER A 123 3.94 -1.35 -31.42
N GLY A 124 4.93 -0.47 -31.33
CA GLY A 124 5.10 0.69 -32.23
C GLY A 124 4.51 2.01 -31.70
N SER A 125 3.77 1.99 -30.59
CA SER A 125 3.35 3.19 -29.88
C SER A 125 4.21 3.41 -28.63
N ASN A 126 4.53 4.66 -28.34
CA ASN A 126 5.36 5.03 -27.19
C ASN A 126 5.01 6.44 -26.70
N GLU A 127 5.63 6.81 -25.59
CA GLU A 127 5.45 8.13 -24.98
C GLU A 127 5.93 9.28 -25.90
N SER A 128 6.87 9.05 -26.83
CA SER A 128 7.31 10.09 -27.77
C SER A 128 6.23 10.48 -28.78
N ASN A 129 5.24 9.62 -29.01
CA ASN A 129 4.13 9.91 -29.92
C ASN A 129 2.97 10.66 -29.23
N ASN A 130 3.12 11.08 -27.97
CA ASN A 130 2.05 11.70 -27.16
C ASN A 130 0.76 10.85 -27.12
N ILE A 131 0.91 9.53 -27.08
CA ILE A 131 -0.21 8.59 -26.94
C ILE A 131 -0.27 8.15 -25.47
N PRO A 132 -1.43 8.17 -24.79
CA PRO A 132 -1.55 7.59 -23.44
C PRO A 132 -1.42 6.06 -23.47
N PRO A 133 -1.03 5.41 -22.35
CA PRO A 133 -1.01 3.95 -22.27
C PRO A 133 -2.37 3.36 -22.66
N ASN A 134 -2.39 2.45 -23.64
CA ASN A 134 -3.61 1.88 -24.22
C ASN A 134 -3.79 0.39 -23.91
N ARG A 135 -2.79 -0.25 -23.27
CA ARG A 135 -2.81 -1.68 -22.95
C ARG A 135 -2.65 -1.91 -21.46
N THR A 136 -3.42 -2.85 -20.92
CA THR A 136 -3.30 -3.30 -19.53
C THR A 136 -3.04 -4.80 -19.49
N ALA A 137 -2.13 -5.22 -18.62
CA ALA A 137 -1.85 -6.63 -18.33
C ALA A 137 -1.82 -6.83 -16.82
N SER A 138 -2.36 -7.96 -16.35
CA SER A 138 -2.33 -8.33 -14.93
C SER A 138 -1.70 -9.71 -14.73
N VAL A 139 -0.90 -9.83 -13.68
CA VAL A 139 -0.27 -11.09 -13.24
C VAL A 139 -0.56 -11.26 -11.75
N THR A 140 -0.88 -12.48 -11.34
CA THR A 140 -1.20 -12.87 -9.95
C THR A 140 -0.19 -13.88 -9.44
#